data_AF-A0ABD5T1X4-F1
#
_entry.id   AF-A0ABD5T1X4-F1
#
_cell.length_a   1.000
_cell.length_b   1.000
_cell.length_c   1.000
_cell.angle_alpha   90.00
_cell.angle_beta   90.00
_cell.angle_gamma   90.00
#
_symmetry.space_group_name_H-M   'P 1'
#
loop_
_entity.id
_entity.type
_entity.pdbx_description
1 polymer ?
#
loop_
_entity_poly.entity_id
_entity_poly.type
_entity_poly.pdbx_seq_one_letter_code
_entity_poly.pdbx_strand_id
1 'polypeptide(L)'
;RGALALARLKRSATGRQERDVIVWYALGERLARDGFDVDWMAAHAEPRCPECHGRLAYAPGADGPIGRCGSSCCDTREDRLDTVRETVRSLYARTFPDDPTPDIDALELL
;
A
#
# COMPACT_ATOMS: atom_id res chain seq x y z
N ARG A 1 -8.50 12.05 -15.05
CA ARG A 1 -7.65 12.36 -13.87
C ARG A 1 -6.94 11.10 -13.35
N GLY A 2 -7.67 10.01 -13.06
CA GLY A 2 -7.07 8.73 -12.64
C GLY A 2 -5.98 8.17 -13.57
N ALA A 3 -6.19 8.17 -14.89
CA ALA A 3 -5.16 7.70 -15.84
C ALA A 3 -3.84 8.49 -15.77
N LEU A 4 -3.91 9.81 -15.55
CA LEU A 4 -2.71 10.65 -15.40
C LEU A 4 -2.02 10.38 -14.05
N ALA A 5 -2.79 10.24 -12.97
CA ALA A 5 -2.26 9.88 -11.65
C ALA A 5 -1.55 8.52 -11.70
N LEU A 6 -2.17 7.51 -12.31
CA LEU A 6 -1.57 6.20 -12.53
C LEU A 6 -0.27 6.28 -13.34
N ALA A 7 -0.26 7.04 -14.44
CA ALA A 7 0.94 7.21 -15.26
C ALA A 7 2.08 7.96 -14.53
N ARG A 8 1.76 8.80 -13.54
CA ARG A 8 2.75 9.44 -12.66
C ARG A 8 3.28 8.44 -11.64
N LEU A 9 2.40 7.72 -10.95
CA LEU A 9 2.76 6.69 -9.97
C LEU A 9 3.68 5.63 -10.58
N LYS A 10 3.32 5.08 -11.75
CA LYS A 10 4.15 4.08 -12.46
C LYS A 10 5.53 4.60 -12.87
N ARG A 11 5.66 5.91 -13.16
CA ARG A 11 6.96 6.52 -13.50
C ARG A 11 7.82 6.83 -12.27
N SER A 12 7.19 7.17 -11.16
CA SER A 12 7.89 7.50 -9.90
C SER A 12 8.28 6.27 -9.09
N ALA A 13 7.59 5.15 -9.31
CA ALA A 13 7.84 3.90 -8.63
C ALA A 13 9.24 3.35 -8.96
N THR A 14 9.92 2.89 -7.91
CA THR A 14 11.23 2.21 -8.02
C THR A 14 11.27 1.01 -7.08
N GLY A 15 11.85 -0.11 -7.55
CA GLY A 15 12.07 -1.30 -6.72
C GLY A 15 10.75 -1.89 -6.20
N ARG A 16 10.58 -2.01 -4.87
CA ARG A 16 9.36 -2.58 -4.27
C ARG A 16 8.09 -1.80 -4.62
N GLN A 17 8.22 -0.51 -4.92
CA GLN A 17 7.10 0.36 -5.28
C GLN A 17 6.49 0.01 -6.64
N GLU A 18 7.22 -0.68 -7.52
CA GLU A 18 6.76 -1.01 -8.88
C GLU A 18 5.69 -2.09 -8.91
N ARG A 19 5.47 -2.77 -7.80
CA ARG A 19 4.43 -3.80 -7.69
C ARG A 19 3.05 -3.17 -7.93
N ASP A 20 2.27 -3.77 -8.81
CA ASP A 20 0.95 -3.26 -9.20
C ASP A 20 0.05 -3.00 -7.97
N VAL A 21 0.10 -3.86 -6.95
CA VAL A 21 -0.68 -3.70 -5.72
C VAL A 21 -0.33 -2.40 -4.96
N ILE A 22 0.95 -2.02 -4.93
CA ILE A 22 1.42 -0.79 -4.26
C ILE A 22 0.95 0.43 -5.06
N VAL A 23 1.11 0.40 -6.37
CA VAL A 23 0.63 1.45 -7.28
C VAL A 23 -0.90 1.59 -7.18
N TRP A 24 -1.61 0.47 -7.04
CA TRP A 24 -3.06 0.43 -6.92
C TRP A 24 -3.56 1.10 -5.64
N TYR A 25 -2.95 0.81 -4.49
CA TYR A 25 -3.28 1.50 -3.24
C TYR A 25 -2.94 3.00 -3.30
N ALA A 26 -1.77 3.36 -3.82
CA ALA A 26 -1.42 4.77 -3.97
C ALA A 26 -2.36 5.53 -4.93
N LEU A 27 -2.90 4.84 -5.95
CA LEU A 27 -3.92 5.39 -6.82
C LEU A 27 -5.27 5.53 -6.09
N GLY A 28 -5.66 4.54 -5.31
CA GLY A 28 -6.86 4.56 -4.47
C GLY A 28 -6.87 5.78 -3.56
N GLU A 29 -5.78 6.02 -2.83
CA GLU A 29 -5.61 7.21 -1.98
C GLU A 29 -5.79 8.52 -2.74
N ARG A 30 -5.19 8.63 -3.93
CA ARG A 30 -5.32 9.84 -4.75
C ARG A 30 -6.76 10.07 -5.16
N LEU A 31 -7.48 9.01 -5.51
CA LEU A 31 -8.87 9.09 -5.94
C LEU A 31 -9.81 9.35 -4.75
N ALA A 32 -9.59 8.74 -3.59
CA ALA A 32 -10.35 9.03 -2.37
C ALA A 32 -10.28 10.52 -2.01
N ARG A 33 -9.08 11.11 -2.07
CA ARG A 33 -8.86 12.54 -1.82
C ARG A 33 -9.51 13.47 -2.84
N ASP A 34 -9.66 12.99 -4.07
CA ASP A 34 -10.41 13.68 -5.11
C ASP A 34 -11.95 13.49 -4.94
N GLY A 35 -12.40 12.79 -3.89
CA GLY A 35 -13.81 12.57 -3.54
C GLY A 35 -14.47 11.39 -4.23
N PHE A 36 -13.69 10.46 -4.80
CA PHE A 36 -14.21 9.25 -5.42
C PHE A 36 -14.36 8.11 -4.41
N ASP A 37 -15.41 7.31 -4.58
CA ASP A 37 -15.56 6.02 -3.89
C ASP A 37 -14.56 5.00 -4.45
N VAL A 38 -13.70 4.48 -3.57
CA VAL A 38 -12.60 3.57 -3.91
C VAL A 38 -12.63 2.26 -3.11
N ASP A 39 -13.69 1.99 -2.35
CA ASP A 39 -13.79 0.78 -1.50
C ASP A 39 -13.64 -0.50 -2.36
N TRP A 40 -14.22 -0.44 -3.56
CA TRP A 40 -14.10 -1.52 -4.56
C TRP A 40 -12.65 -1.78 -4.98
N MET A 41 -11.75 -0.79 -4.93
CA MET A 41 -10.34 -0.97 -5.29
C MET A 41 -9.62 -1.82 -4.25
N ALA A 42 -9.87 -1.57 -2.95
CA ALA A 42 -9.30 -2.34 -1.86
C ALA A 42 -9.77 -3.81 -1.90
N ALA A 43 -11.03 -4.05 -2.24
CA ALA A 43 -11.57 -5.42 -2.37
C ALA A 43 -10.89 -6.29 -3.45
N HIS A 44 -10.21 -5.69 -4.43
CA HIS A 44 -9.53 -6.39 -5.52
C HIS A 44 -8.00 -6.45 -5.34
N ALA A 45 -7.47 -5.88 -4.26
CA ALA A 45 -6.05 -5.85 -3.96
C ALA A 45 -5.80 -6.51 -2.61
N GLU A 46 -4.96 -7.55 -2.60
CA GLU A 46 -4.55 -8.21 -1.36
C GLU A 46 -3.06 -7.90 -1.09
N PRO A 47 -2.71 -7.33 0.07
CA PRO A 47 -1.31 -7.10 0.43
C PRO A 47 -0.52 -8.41 0.44
N ARG A 48 0.71 -8.36 -0.08
CA ARG A 48 1.63 -9.51 -0.13
C ARG A 48 2.91 -9.20 0.62
N CYS A 49 3.60 -10.24 1.08
CA CYS A 49 4.90 -10.07 1.73
C CYS A 49 5.87 -9.26 0.83
N PRO A 50 6.47 -8.18 1.35
CA PRO A 50 7.48 -7.39 0.64
C PRO A 50 8.70 -8.18 0.18
N GLU A 51 8.98 -9.33 0.78
CA GLU A 51 10.17 -10.12 0.47
C GLU A 51 9.84 -11.28 -0.48
N CYS A 52 8.99 -12.23 -0.07
CA CYS A 52 8.70 -13.42 -0.87
C CYS A 52 7.41 -13.36 -1.70
N HIS A 53 6.64 -12.27 -1.61
CA HIS A 53 5.31 -12.16 -2.21
C HIS A 53 4.25 -13.18 -1.71
N GLY A 54 4.55 -13.93 -0.66
CA GLY A 54 3.60 -14.84 -0.02
C GLY A 54 2.41 -14.10 0.60
N ARG A 55 1.35 -14.88 0.88
CA ARG A 55 0.17 -14.42 1.64
C ARG A 55 0.59 -13.88 3.00
N LEU A 56 -0.09 -12.83 3.44
CA LEU A 56 0.01 -12.36 4.82
C LEU A 56 -1.00 -13.13 5.69
N ALA A 57 -0.57 -13.48 6.89
CA ALA A 57 -1.42 -13.96 7.96
C ALA A 57 -1.72 -12.78 8.90
N TYR A 58 -2.98 -12.44 9.03
CA TYR A 58 -3.42 -11.28 9.80
C TYR A 58 -3.67 -11.64 11.27
N ALA A 59 -3.29 -10.74 12.16
CA ALA A 59 -3.56 -10.83 13.58
C ALA A 59 -3.95 -9.45 14.12
N PRO A 60 -4.72 -9.36 15.23
CA PRO A 60 -4.97 -8.09 15.87
C PRO A 60 -3.68 -7.50 16.45
N GLY A 61 -3.49 -6.19 16.29
CA GLY A 61 -2.46 -5.36 16.91
C GLY A 61 -3.07 -4.23 17.74
N ALA A 62 -2.23 -3.44 18.42
CA ALA A 62 -2.68 -2.34 19.27
C ALA A 62 -3.33 -1.20 18.46
N ASP A 63 -2.76 -0.90 17.29
CA ASP A 63 -3.16 0.22 16.42
C ASP A 63 -3.90 -0.25 15.16
N GLY A 64 -4.30 -1.53 15.11
CA GLY A 64 -4.96 -2.13 13.95
C GLY A 64 -4.43 -3.52 13.61
N PRO A 65 -4.88 -4.11 12.49
CA PRO A 65 -4.39 -5.41 12.05
C PRO A 65 -2.91 -5.33 11.66
N ILE A 66 -2.15 -6.34 12.09
CA ILE A 66 -0.78 -6.60 11.66
C ILE A 66 -0.78 -7.77 10.68
N GLY A 67 0.09 -7.72 9.66
CA GLY A 67 0.23 -8.79 8.66
C GLY A 67 1.60 -9.44 8.74
N ARG A 68 1.67 -10.71 9.14
CA ARG A 68 2.92 -11.48 9.17
C ARG A 68 3.08 -12.29 7.89
N CYS A 69 4.32 -12.55 7.44
CA CYS A 69 4.54 -13.42 6.29
C CYS A 69 4.08 -14.85 6.61
N GLY A 70 3.07 -15.36 5.88
CA GLY A 70 2.55 -16.71 6.07
C GLY A 70 3.50 -17.82 5.62
N SER A 71 4.47 -17.49 4.76
CA SER A 71 5.52 -18.43 4.32
C SER A 71 6.76 -18.40 5.20
N SER A 72 6.80 -17.54 6.23
CA SER A 72 7.96 -17.38 7.12
C SER A 72 9.28 -17.18 6.37
N CYS A 73 9.26 -16.50 5.21
CA CYS A 73 10.47 -16.29 4.39
C CYS A 73 11.53 -15.42 5.05
N CYS A 74 11.16 -14.75 6.14
CA CYS A 74 12.04 -13.97 6.99
C CYS A 74 11.84 -14.52 8.40
N ASP A 75 12.93 -14.79 9.11
CA ASP A 75 12.90 -15.31 10.49
C ASP A 75 12.32 -14.30 11.50
N THR A 76 11.94 -13.11 11.05
CA THR A 76 11.36 -12.06 11.87
C THR A 76 9.83 -12.09 11.79
N ARG A 77 9.16 -12.11 12.96
CA ARG A 77 7.69 -11.96 13.12
C ARG A 77 7.22 -10.51 12.90
N GLU A 78 7.95 -9.77 12.07
CA GLU A 78 7.70 -8.36 11.72
C GLU A 78 6.33 -8.18 11.10
N ASP A 79 5.75 -7.00 11.34
CA ASP A 79 4.57 -6.54 10.63
C ASP A 79 4.94 -6.13 9.21
N ARG A 80 4.65 -7.02 8.25
CA ARG A 80 4.84 -6.79 6.82
C ARG A 80 3.76 -5.89 6.25
N LEU A 81 2.60 -5.76 6.91
CA LEU A 81 1.56 -4.85 6.46
C LEU A 81 1.99 -3.40 6.67
N ASP A 82 2.62 -3.08 7.80
CA ASP A 82 3.23 -1.77 8.04
C ASP A 82 4.29 -1.42 6.97
N THR A 83 5.14 -2.37 6.60
CA THR A 83 6.10 -2.17 5.49
C THR A 83 5.39 -1.87 4.16
N VAL A 84 4.25 -2.51 3.88
CA VAL A 84 3.44 -2.22 2.68
C VAL A 84 2.86 -0.81 2.76
N ARG A 85 2.29 -0.41 3.90
CA ARG A 85 1.75 0.94 4.13
C ARG A 85 2.82 2.02 3.93
N GLU A 86 4.00 1.86 4.51
CA GLU A 86 5.11 2.79 4.33
C GLU A 86 5.59 2.82 2.87
N THR A 87 5.58 1.69 2.16
CA THR A 87 5.93 1.65 0.73
C THR A 87 4.92 2.45 -0.11
N VAL A 88 3.62 2.31 0.16
CA VAL A 88 2.53 3.07 -0.49
C VAL A 88 2.68 4.57 -0.18
N ARG A 89 2.84 4.92 1.10
CA ARG A 89 3.03 6.31 1.56
C ARG A 89 4.25 6.97 0.90
N SER A 90 5.38 6.27 0.87
CA SER A 90 6.62 6.73 0.24
C SER A 90 6.43 6.98 -1.26
N LEU A 91 5.74 6.07 -1.97
CA LEU A 91 5.43 6.25 -3.39
C LEU A 91 4.50 7.46 -3.60
N TYR A 92 3.46 7.60 -2.77
CA TYR A 92 2.51 8.70 -2.86
C TYR A 92 3.22 10.04 -2.66
N ALA A 93 3.96 10.21 -1.55
CA ALA A 93 4.65 11.44 -1.21
C ALA A 93 5.65 11.86 -2.30
N ARG A 94 6.38 10.89 -2.88
CA ARG A 94 7.28 11.15 -4.01
C ARG A 94 6.53 11.61 -5.26
N THR A 95 5.36 11.06 -5.51
CA THR A 95 4.59 11.32 -6.75
C THR A 95 3.79 12.62 -6.66
N PHE A 96 3.34 12.99 -5.46
CA PHE A 96 2.49 14.15 -5.20
C PHE A 96 3.06 14.97 -4.02
N PRO A 97 4.22 15.64 -4.20
CA PRO A 97 4.93 16.32 -3.11
C PRO A 97 4.17 17.52 -2.54
N ASP A 98 3.22 18.09 -3.30
CA ASP A 98 2.40 19.23 -2.88
C ASP A 98 1.15 18.81 -2.08
N ASP A 99 0.85 17.51 -2.02
CA ASP A 99 -0.27 16.98 -1.25
C ASP A 99 0.18 16.59 0.17
N PRO A 100 -0.70 16.66 1.18
CA PRO A 100 -0.41 16.10 2.50
C PRO A 100 -0.03 14.62 2.37
N THR A 101 1.06 14.18 2.99
CA THR A 101 1.41 12.75 2.96
C THR A 101 0.34 11.95 3.73
N PRO A 102 -0.22 10.86 3.17
CA PRO A 102 -1.20 10.04 3.89
C PRO A 102 -0.60 9.49 5.18
N ASP A 103 -1.42 9.44 6.22
CA ASP A 103 -1.08 8.74 7.44
C ASP A 103 -1.04 7.24 7.15
N ILE A 104 -0.03 6.55 7.67
CA ILE A 104 0.18 5.12 7.46
C ILE A 104 -1.04 4.35 7.96
N ASP A 105 -1.56 4.74 9.13
CA ASP A 105 -2.68 4.07 9.80
C ASP A 105 -4.02 4.35 9.14
N ALA A 106 -4.11 5.42 8.33
CA ALA A 106 -5.30 5.75 7.55
C ALA A 106 -5.38 4.98 6.22
N LEU A 107 -4.32 4.24 5.84
CA LEU A 107 -4.34 3.39 4.66
C LEU A 107 -5.16 2.12 4.96
N GLU A 108 -6.42 2.15 4.57
CA GLU A 108 -7.31 0.98 4.58
C GLU A 108 -6.89 0.00 3.47
N LEU A 109 -5.91 -0.84 3.79
CA LEU A 109 -5.42 -1.89 2.91
C LEU A 109 -6.20 -3.21 3.03
N LEU A 110 -7.23 -3.23 3.89
CA LEU A 110 -8.06 -4.39 4.27
C LEU A 110 -9.50 -3.98 4.56
#